data_AF-A0A067TK85-F1
#
_entry.id   AF-A0A067TK85-F1
#
_cell.length_a   1.000
_cell.length_b   1.000
_cell.length_c   1.000
_cell.angle_alpha   90.00
_cell.angle_beta   90.00
_cell.angle_gamma   90.00
#
_symmetry.space_group_name_H-M   'P 1'
#
loop_
_entity.id
_entity.type
_entity.pdbx_description
1 polymer ?
#
loop_
_entity_poly.entity_id
_entity_poly.type
_entity_poly.pdbx_seq_one_letter_code
_entity_poly.pdbx_strand_id
1 'polypeptide(L)' 'MHEIWVPNVFKEENTEFVSWLYGQFLASHLANGTLQPNRPKAVPGGLVSVWEAIHMPQEKKVSGEKAVALGVHGPT' A
#
# COMPACT_ATOMS: atom_id res chain seq x y z
N MET A 1 3.69 -14.01 -13.33
CA MET A 1 2.74 -14.85 -12.58
C MET A 1 2.48 -14.15 -11.24
N HIS A 2 1.51 -13.23 -11.21
CA HIS A 2 1.08 -12.59 -9.96
C HIS A 2 -0.16 -13.35 -9.51
N GLU A 3 0.02 -14.40 -8.72
CA GLU A 3 -1.07 -14.86 -7.86
C GLU A 3 -1.32 -13.73 -6.85
N ILE A 4 -2.36 -12.96 -7.12
CA ILE A 4 -2.90 -11.99 -6.19
C ILE A 4 -3.29 -12.80 -4.94
N TRP A 5 -2.55 -12.59 -3.84
CA TRP A 5 -2.65 -13.27 -2.55
C TRP A 5 -3.93 -12.87 -1.78
N VAL A 6 -5.09 -12.93 -2.45
CA VAL A 6 -6.36 -12.33 -1.97
C VAL A 6 -7.56 -13.29 -1.91
N PRO A 7 -7.65 -14.46 -2.58
CA PRO A 7 -8.88 -15.24 -2.54
C PRO A 7 -9.25 -15.80 -1.16
N ASN A 8 -8.26 -16.07 -0.30
CA ASN A 8 -8.50 -16.78 0.96
C ASN A 8 -8.72 -15.87 2.16
N VAL A 9 -8.21 -14.64 2.16
CA VAL A 9 -8.26 -13.76 3.35
C VAL A 9 -9.69 -13.29 3.63
N PHE A 10 -10.51 -13.10 2.60
CA PHE A 10 -11.87 -12.56 2.73
C PHE A 10 -12.97 -13.62 2.75
N LYS A 11 -12.63 -14.89 2.96
CA LYS A 11 -13.64 -15.91 3.25
C LYS A 11 -14.32 -15.61 4.59
N GLU A 12 -15.61 -15.93 4.72
CA GLU A 12 -16.37 -15.69 5.95
C GLU A 12 -15.69 -16.29 7.18
N GLU A 13 -15.09 -17.47 7.05
CA GLU A 13 -14.33 -18.16 8.10
C GLU A 13 -13.14 -17.36 8.66
N ASN A 14 -12.64 -16.37 7.91
CA ASN A 14 -11.52 -15.52 8.30
C ASN A 14 -11.94 -14.13 8.79
N THR A 15 -13.24 -13.85 8.88
CA THR A 15 -13.76 -12.50 9.23
C THR A 15 -13.23 -12.01 10.58
N GLU A 16 -13.21 -12.88 11.59
CA GLU A 16 -12.70 -12.53 12.92
C GLU A 16 -11.20 -12.22 12.87
N PHE A 17 -10.43 -13.03 12.16
CA PHE A 17 -9.01 -12.81 11.96
C PHE A 17 -8.72 -11.49 11.23
N VAL A 18 -9.45 -11.21 10.15
CA VAL A 18 -9.32 -9.96 9.39
C VAL A 18 -9.68 -8.75 10.26
N SER A 19 -10.76 -8.85 11.03
CA SER A 19 -11.17 -7.79 11.98
C SER A 19 -10.07 -7.51 13.00
N TRP A 20 -9.50 -8.54 13.61
CA TRP A 20 -8.37 -8.40 14.53
C TRP A 20 -7.12 -7.81 13.85
N LEU A 21 -6.77 -8.33 12.66
CA LEU A 21 -5.59 -7.94 11.91
C LEU A 21 -5.60 -6.44 11.60
N TYR A 22 -6.69 -5.97 10.98
CA TYR A 22 -6.80 -4.57 10.54
C TYR A 22 -7.25 -3.62 11.65
N GLY A 23 -8.10 -4.07 12.58
CA GLY A 23 -8.65 -3.23 13.64
C GLY A 23 -7.72 -3.02 14.83
N GLN A 24 -6.80 -3.95 15.09
CA GLN A 24 -5.96 -3.91 16.29
C GLN A 24 -4.48 -4.18 16.01
N PHE A 25 -4.16 -5.29 15.33
CA PHE A 25 -2.78 -5.72 15.17
C PHE A 25 -1.94 -4.70 14.39
N LEU A 26 -2.38 -4.31 13.19
CA LEU A 26 -1.62 -3.38 12.35
C LEU A 26 -1.42 -2.01 13.03
N ALA A 27 -2.48 -1.45 13.63
CA ALA A 27 -2.40 -0.16 14.30
C ALA A 27 -1.42 -0.17 15.48
N SER A 28 -1.49 -1.20 16.33
CA SER A 28 -0.58 -1.34 17.48
C SER A 28 0.88 -1.51 17.06
N HIS A 29 1.14 -2.30 16.01
CA HIS A 29 2.50 -2.59 15.55
C HIS A 29 3.11 -1.45 14.73
N LEU A 30 2.29 -0.66 14.03
CA LEU A 30 2.71 0.60 13.43
C LEU A 30 3.07 1.63 14.51
N ALA A 31 2.22 1.77 15.53
CA ALA A 31 2.42 2.76 16.60
C ALA A 31 3.67 2.46 17.45
N ASN A 32 3.98 1.19 17.69
CA ASN A 32 5.17 0.78 18.45
C ASN A 32 6.43 0.60 17.58
N GLY A 33 6.34 0.80 16.26
CA GLY A 33 7.46 0.75 15.32
C GLY A 33 7.98 -0.65 14.99
N THR A 34 7.35 -1.72 15.48
CA THR A 34 7.68 -3.11 15.11
C THR A 34 7.31 -3.43 13.67
N LEU A 35 6.29 -2.76 13.13
CA LEU A 35 5.95 -2.76 11.72
C LEU A 35 6.25 -1.39 11.12
N GLN A 36 7.09 -1.36 10.07
CA GLN A 36 7.44 -0.13 9.36
C GLN A 36 6.92 -0.18 7.92
N PRO A 37 6.17 0.84 7.46
CA PRO A 37 5.76 0.92 6.07
C PRO A 37 6.98 1.16 5.17
N ASN A 38 6.92 0.65 3.94
CA ASN A 38 7.91 1.01 2.93
C ASN A 38 7.91 2.52 2.69
N ARG A 39 9.08 3.09 2.46
CA ARG A 39 9.21 4.52 2.15
C ARG A 39 8.44 4.86 0.88
N PRO A 40 7.61 5.91 0.87
CA PRO A 40 6.90 6.32 -0.34
C PRO A 40 7.85 7.06 -1.27
N LYS A 41 7.78 6.76 -2.57
CA LYS A 41 8.32 7.58 -3.65
C LYS A 41 7.17 8.33 -4.31
N ALA A 42 7.13 9.63 -4.09
CA ALA A 42 6.13 10.51 -4.68
C ALA A 42 6.27 10.56 -6.20
N VAL A 43 5.15 10.36 -6.91
CA VAL A 43 5.04 10.55 -8.36
C VAL A 43 4.16 11.79 -8.60
N PRO A 44 4.76 12.93 -9.00
CA PRO A 44 4.00 14.17 -9.25
C PRO A 44 3.07 13.99 -10.45
N GLY A 45 1.95 14.73 -10.48
CA GLY A 45 1.00 14.70 -11.60
C GLY A 45 -0.44 14.28 -11.25
N GLY A 46 -0.78 14.14 -9.97
CA GLY A 46 -2.17 13.88 -9.58
C GLY A 46 -2.62 12.47 -9.94
N LEU A 47 -3.93 12.32 -10.23
CA LEU A 47 -4.48 11.04 -10.69
C LEU A 47 -3.89 10.58 -12.04
N VAL A 48 -3.38 11.52 -12.86
CA VAL A 48 -2.79 11.19 -14.16
C VAL A 48 -1.53 10.35 -14.01
N SER A 49 -0.76 10.56 -12.93
CA SER A 49 0.47 9.82 -12.68
C SER A 49 0.25 8.43 -12.06
N VAL A 50 -0.99 8.01 -11.80
CA VAL A 50 -1.30 6.67 -11.27
C VAL A 50 -0.84 5.57 -12.22
N TRP A 51 -1.08 5.74 -13.53
CA TRP A 51 -0.62 4.78 -14.53
C TRP A 51 0.90 4.62 -14.49
N GLU A 52 1.63 5.75 -14.47
CA GLU A 52 3.08 5.74 -14.35
C GLU A 52 3.53 5.04 -13.06
N ALA A 53 2.98 5.42 -11.92
CA ALA A 53 3.33 4.87 -10.61
C ALA A 53 3.16 3.34 -10.53
N ILE A 54 2.13 2.78 -11.20
CA ILE A 54 1.87 1.33 -11.25
C ILE A 54 2.96 0.58 -12.03
N HIS A 55 3.53 1.19 -13.08
CA HIS A 55 4.51 0.55 -13.94
C HIS A 55 5.96 0.74 -13.48
N MET A 56 6.24 1.74 -12.62
CA MET A 56 7.59 1.99 -12.09
C MET A 56 8.27 0.74 -11.48
N PRO A 57 7.59 -0.16 -10.73
CA PRO A 57 8.23 -1.38 -10.22
C PRO A 57 8.64 -2.34 -11.34
N GLN A 58 7.81 -2.51 -12.37
CA GLN A 58 8.09 -3.40 -13.51
C GLN A 58 9.27 -2.87 -14.33
N GLU A 59 9.36 -1.56 -14.45
CA GLU A 59 10.47 -0.86 -15.11
C GLU A 59 11.72 -0.70 -14.23
N LYS A 60 11.73 -1.27 -13.01
CA LYS A 60 12.82 -1.16 -12.03
C LYS A 60 13.18 0.28 -11.63
N LYS A 61 12.24 1.22 -11.74
CA LYS A 61 12.39 2.63 -11.34
C LYS A 61 12.18 2.88 -9.83
N VAL A 62 11.77 1.85 -9.09
CA VAL A 62 11.65 1.81 -7.62
C VAL A 62 12.14 0.47 -7.08
N SER A 63 12.83 0.49 -5.96
CA SER A 63 13.28 -0.70 -5.22
C SER A 63 13.29 -0.40 -3.73
N GLY A 64 12.62 -1.23 -2.92
CA GLY A 64 12.43 -0.98 -1.47
C GLY A 64 11.51 0.20 -1.13
N GLU A 65 11.02 0.91 -2.15
CA GLU A 65 10.11 2.05 -2.04
C GLU A 65 8.76 1.72 -2.67
N LYS A 66 7.70 2.35 -2.16
CA LYS A 66 6.36 2.27 -2.75
C LYS A 66 6.12 3.53 -3.59
N ALA A 67 5.94 3.38 -4.91
CA ALA A 67 5.50 4.49 -5.75
C ALA A 67 4.07 4.91 -5.37
N VAL A 68 3.86 6.21 -5.13
CA VAL A 68 2.58 6.79 -4.72
C VAL A 68 2.31 8.02 -5.59
N ALA A 69 1.24 7.98 -6.38
CA ALA A 69 0.74 9.15 -7.08
C ALA A 69 0.21 10.15 -6.05
N LEU A 70 0.79 11.35 -6.01
CA LEU A 70 0.32 12.40 -5.10
C LEU A 70 -0.89 13.08 -5.71
N GLY A 71 -1.97 13.18 -4.95
CA GLY A 71 -3.09 14.06 -5.29
C GLY A 71 -2.60 15.50 -5.45
N VAL A 72 -3.26 16.25 -6.35
CA VAL A 72 -2.96 17.68 -6.52
C VAL A 72 -3.55 18.40 -5.31
N HIS A 73 -2.76 18.63 -4.26
CA HIS A 73 -3.13 19.61 -3.25
C HIS A 73 -3.01 20.99 -3.90
N GLY A 74 -4.16 21.65 -4.11
CA GLY A 74 -4.17 23.09 -4.33
C GLY A 74 -3.47 23.81 -3.16
N PRO A 75 -2.88 24.98 -3.38
CA PRO A 75 -2.19 25.72 -2.33
C PRO A 75 -3.14 25.95 -1.14
N THR A 76 -2.61 25.72 0.06
CA THR A 76 -3.27 26.06 1.34
C THR A 76 -3.10 27.53 1.65
#